data_AF-A0A1G4I6Q8-F1
#
_entry.id   AF-A0A1G4I6Q8-F1
#
_cell.length_a   1.000
_cell.length_b   1.000
_cell.length_c   1.000
_cell.angle_alpha   90.00
_cell.angle_beta   90.00
_cell.angle_gamma   90.00
#
_symmetry.space_group_name_H-M   'P 1'
#
loop_
_entity.id
_entity.type
_entity.pdbx_description
1 polymer ?
#
loop_
_entity_poly.entity_id
_entity_poly.type
_entity_poly.pdbx_seq_one_letter_code
_entity_poly.pdbx_strand_id
1 'polypeptide(L)'
;MPTVSVNDQPPGKPENNVPIGQAMNDIIARIKKLNLTVLERDKEEVLKDKTKYSEWSKIKDDKKYGYFESGDFKEVEEMRSVYDDLTKGDDNAKGFNSKLGLPLPEYRRAQLRPVFAQYMQRAIQLKQAAANLIRQATTAAEHGQKAALKTLYGESYADKFTTPEQLKTTMPWTEQPGPNNFSWPATGQHSNTCAGDAADGTADKGGSCLATDIVCLCEGGNTETNNFCFTTPLTGLSTVGTRTTVAGDWKNKIHGECLKSNGDQDQPLRGKTVEAQITTIFGNLGKGAIISATALTRKRHPAACQTRFWGHTG
;
A
#
# COMPACT_ATOMS: atom_id res chain seq x y z
N MET A 1 -3.74 -0.91 6.65
CA MET A 1 -4.81 -1.83 6.19
C MET A 1 -6.12 -1.05 6.12
N PRO A 2 -6.97 -1.27 5.11
CA PRO A 2 -8.24 -0.58 5.01
C PRO A 2 -9.18 -0.98 6.17
N THR A 3 -9.86 0.02 6.73
CA THR A 3 -10.73 -0.11 7.90
C THR A 3 -12.17 0.29 7.55
N VAL A 4 -13.11 -0.17 8.38
CA VAL A 4 -14.52 0.25 8.33
C VAL A 4 -14.99 0.68 9.71
N SER A 5 -15.88 1.67 9.73
CA SER A 5 -16.60 2.07 10.94
C SER A 5 -17.74 1.08 11.17
N VAL A 6 -17.85 0.53 12.38
CA VAL A 6 -18.87 -0.47 12.75
C VAL A 6 -19.79 0.11 13.80
N ASN A 7 -21.06 0.28 13.45
CA ASN A 7 -22.06 1.05 14.22
C ASN A 7 -22.76 0.27 15.36
N ASP A 8 -22.11 -0.76 15.92
CA ASP A 8 -22.73 -1.65 16.93
C ASP A 8 -22.40 -1.28 18.39
N GLN A 9 -21.83 -0.10 18.65
CA GLN A 9 -21.56 0.33 20.02
C GLN A 9 -22.76 1.10 20.62
N PRO A 10 -22.98 1.00 21.95
CA PRO A 10 -23.89 1.90 22.65
C PRO A 10 -23.52 3.38 22.37
N PRO A 11 -24.48 4.30 22.31
CA PRO A 11 -24.22 5.70 22.02
C PRO A 11 -23.22 6.28 23.04
N GLY A 12 -22.12 6.88 22.57
CA GLY A 12 -21.15 7.61 23.39
C GLY A 12 -19.71 7.07 23.45
N LYS A 13 -19.31 6.10 22.60
CA LYS A 13 -17.90 5.69 22.45
C LYS A 13 -17.33 6.11 21.08
N PRO A 14 -16.03 6.48 21.01
CA PRO A 14 -15.39 6.90 19.75
C PRO A 14 -15.45 5.79 18.71
N GLU A 15 -15.62 6.17 17.44
CA GLU A 15 -15.65 5.24 16.31
C GLU A 15 -14.40 4.36 16.30
N ASN A 16 -14.56 3.09 16.64
CA ASN A 16 -13.48 2.11 16.53
C ASN A 16 -13.39 1.64 15.07
N ASN A 17 -12.54 2.30 14.28
CA ASN A 17 -12.14 1.81 12.98
C ASN A 17 -11.52 0.40 13.13
N VAL A 18 -12.18 -0.61 12.59
CA VAL A 18 -11.69 -1.99 12.61
C VAL A 18 -11.23 -2.44 11.23
N PRO A 19 -10.19 -3.29 11.11
CA PRO A 19 -9.77 -3.85 9.84
C PRO A 19 -10.94 -4.56 9.15
N ILE A 20 -11.10 -4.38 7.83
CA ILE A 20 -12.20 -4.99 7.06
C ILE A 20 -12.28 -6.51 7.27
N GLY A 21 -11.13 -7.19 7.31
CA GLY A 21 -11.07 -8.62 7.57
C GLY A 21 -11.68 -9.02 8.92
N GLN A 22 -11.43 -8.22 9.96
CA GLN A 22 -12.00 -8.43 11.29
C GLN A 22 -13.51 -8.17 11.27
N ALA A 23 -13.95 -7.06 10.69
CA ALA A 23 -15.38 -6.73 10.59
C ALA A 23 -16.18 -7.83 9.85
N MET A 24 -15.62 -8.38 8.76
CA MET A 24 -16.23 -9.49 8.03
C MET A 24 -16.29 -10.78 8.83
N ASN A 25 -15.26 -11.08 9.64
CA ASN A 25 -15.26 -12.23 10.55
C ASN A 25 -16.35 -12.07 11.62
N ASP A 26 -16.50 -10.89 12.19
CA ASP A 26 -17.51 -10.61 13.21
C ASP A 26 -18.94 -10.72 12.66
N ILE A 27 -19.18 -10.24 11.43
CA ILE A 27 -20.47 -10.41 10.73
C ILE A 27 -20.77 -11.89 10.52
N ILE A 28 -19.81 -12.67 10.02
CA ILE A 28 -19.99 -14.11 9.81
C ILE A 28 -20.27 -14.82 11.14
N ALA A 29 -19.56 -14.48 12.22
CA ALA A 29 -19.80 -15.06 13.54
C ALA A 29 -21.24 -14.79 14.02
N ARG A 30 -21.77 -13.58 13.81
CA ARG A 30 -23.16 -13.23 14.14
C ARG A 30 -24.17 -13.98 13.29
N ILE A 31 -23.92 -14.13 11.98
CA ILE A 31 -24.80 -14.90 11.09
C ILE A 31 -24.76 -16.39 11.43
N LYS A 32 -23.59 -16.94 11.81
CA LYS A 32 -23.47 -18.30 12.36
C LYS A 32 -24.35 -18.44 13.61
N LYS A 33 -24.26 -17.50 14.55
CA LYS A 33 -25.10 -17.48 15.76
C LYS A 33 -26.59 -17.47 15.42
N LEU A 34 -27.03 -16.67 14.45
CA LEU A 34 -28.42 -16.66 13.96
C LEU A 34 -28.82 -18.00 13.34
N ASN A 35 -27.98 -18.60 12.49
CA ASN A 35 -28.25 -19.92 11.90
C ASN A 35 -28.42 -21.01 12.96
N LEU A 36 -27.64 -20.96 14.05
CA LEU A 36 -27.75 -21.92 15.15
C LEU A 36 -29.12 -21.85 15.87
N THR A 37 -29.81 -20.70 15.85
CA THR A 37 -31.16 -20.57 16.44
C THR A 37 -32.26 -21.30 15.65
N VAL A 38 -32.01 -21.60 14.38
CA VAL A 38 -32.98 -22.22 13.46
C VAL A 38 -32.56 -23.61 12.98
N LEU A 39 -31.58 -24.23 13.67
CA LEU A 39 -31.10 -25.58 13.35
C LEU A 39 -32.23 -26.59 13.16
N GLU A 40 -31.98 -27.60 12.34
CA GLU A 40 -32.84 -28.78 12.26
C GLU A 40 -32.61 -29.65 13.50
N ARG A 41 -33.64 -30.39 13.94
CA ARG A 41 -33.58 -31.16 15.20
C ARG A 41 -32.48 -32.20 15.22
N ASP A 42 -32.26 -32.87 14.10
CA ASP A 42 -31.20 -33.86 13.91
C ASP A 42 -29.80 -33.23 14.00
N LYS A 43 -29.63 -32.00 13.53
CA LYS A 43 -28.38 -31.23 13.63
C LYS A 43 -28.16 -30.68 15.04
N GLU A 44 -29.24 -30.26 15.69
CA GLU A 44 -29.23 -29.86 17.09
C GLU A 44 -28.83 -31.03 18.00
N GLU A 45 -29.26 -32.26 17.69
CA GLU A 45 -28.82 -33.48 18.38
C GLU A 45 -27.30 -33.69 18.26
N VAL A 46 -26.70 -33.42 17.10
CA VAL A 46 -25.23 -33.49 16.91
C VAL A 46 -24.49 -32.54 17.83
N LEU A 47 -25.03 -31.33 18.04
CA LEU A 47 -24.42 -30.33 18.92
C LEU A 47 -24.62 -30.69 20.40
N LYS A 48 -25.77 -31.25 20.78
CA LYS A 48 -26.11 -31.61 22.17
C LYS A 48 -25.43 -32.88 22.67
N ASP A 49 -25.46 -33.96 21.89
CA ASP A 49 -24.99 -35.27 22.31
C ASP A 49 -23.49 -35.44 22.01
N LYS A 50 -22.67 -34.82 22.87
CA LYS A 50 -21.19 -34.84 22.78
C LYS A 50 -20.61 -36.25 22.91
N THR A 51 -21.33 -37.16 23.56
CA THR A 51 -20.97 -38.57 23.76
C THR A 51 -21.20 -39.41 22.52
N LYS A 52 -22.39 -39.32 21.91
CA LYS A 52 -22.74 -40.03 20.68
C LYS A 52 -21.96 -39.49 19.48
N TYR A 53 -21.75 -38.19 19.40
CA TYR A 53 -21.05 -37.52 18.30
C TYR A 53 -19.67 -36.99 18.74
N SER A 54 -18.84 -37.86 19.30
CA SER A 54 -17.52 -37.50 19.85
C SER A 54 -16.44 -37.26 18.79
N GLU A 55 -16.70 -37.62 17.54
CA GLU A 55 -15.75 -37.54 16.42
C GLU A 55 -16.51 -37.49 15.08
N TRP A 56 -15.80 -37.11 14.01
CA TRP A 56 -16.38 -36.88 12.70
C TRP A 56 -17.00 -38.14 12.05
N SER A 57 -16.40 -39.31 12.26
CA SER A 57 -16.90 -40.59 11.74
C SER A 57 -18.32 -40.88 12.20
N LYS A 58 -18.62 -40.69 13.49
CA LYS A 58 -19.96 -40.93 14.06
C LYS A 58 -21.05 -40.03 13.48
N ILE A 59 -20.70 -38.79 13.11
CA ILE A 59 -21.62 -37.85 12.47
C ILE A 59 -21.90 -38.29 11.02
N LYS A 60 -20.89 -38.82 10.34
CA LYS A 60 -21.00 -39.38 8.98
C LYS A 60 -21.82 -40.66 8.95
N ASP A 61 -21.58 -41.58 9.87
CA ASP A 61 -22.27 -42.88 9.95
C ASP A 61 -23.78 -42.68 10.12
N ASP A 62 -24.17 -41.71 10.95
CA ASP A 62 -25.58 -41.31 11.15
C ASP A 62 -26.14 -40.44 10.01
N LYS A 63 -25.35 -40.10 8.98
CA LYS A 63 -25.71 -39.23 7.84
C LYS A 63 -26.19 -37.84 8.27
N LYS A 64 -25.66 -37.30 9.37
CA LYS A 64 -26.06 -36.00 9.94
C LYS A 64 -25.13 -34.83 9.60
N TYR A 65 -24.17 -35.03 8.71
CA TYR A 65 -23.10 -34.07 8.35
C TYR A 65 -23.53 -32.76 7.66
N GLY A 66 -24.80 -32.61 7.22
CA GLY A 66 -25.21 -31.53 6.30
C GLY A 66 -24.80 -30.08 6.64
N TYR A 67 -24.87 -29.65 7.91
CA TYR A 67 -24.44 -28.29 8.32
C TYR A 67 -22.93 -28.16 8.56
N PHE A 68 -22.20 -29.28 8.51
CA PHE A 68 -20.78 -29.42 8.84
C PHE A 68 -20.01 -29.75 7.55
N GLU A 69 -20.10 -28.89 6.54
CA GLU A 69 -19.64 -29.22 5.19
C GLU A 69 -18.12 -29.36 5.06
N SER A 70 -17.34 -28.84 6.02
CA SER A 70 -15.87 -28.81 5.93
C SER A 70 -15.20 -30.17 6.11
N GLY A 71 -15.89 -31.16 6.68
CA GLY A 71 -15.25 -32.41 7.06
C GLY A 71 -14.37 -32.33 8.32
N ASP A 72 -14.30 -31.15 8.94
CA ASP A 72 -13.43 -30.86 10.09
C ASP A 72 -14.22 -30.93 11.39
N PHE A 73 -13.82 -31.84 12.29
CA PHE A 73 -14.46 -31.96 13.61
C PHE A 73 -14.29 -30.69 14.45
N LYS A 74 -13.23 -29.91 14.21
CA LYS A 74 -13.03 -28.62 14.87
C LYS A 74 -14.16 -27.63 14.59
N GLU A 75 -14.75 -27.67 13.39
CA GLU A 75 -15.92 -26.84 13.06
C GLU A 75 -17.13 -27.24 13.92
N VAL A 76 -17.29 -28.53 14.21
CA VAL A 76 -18.34 -29.05 15.10
C VAL A 76 -18.11 -28.56 16.53
N GLU A 77 -16.88 -28.60 17.03
CA GLU A 77 -16.52 -28.09 18.36
C GLU A 77 -16.75 -26.58 18.49
N GLU A 78 -16.37 -25.80 17.47
CA GLU A 78 -16.65 -24.37 17.40
C GLU A 78 -18.17 -24.10 17.44
N MET A 79 -18.96 -24.82 16.64
CA MET A 79 -20.42 -24.70 16.65
C MET A 79 -21.04 -25.10 17.99
N ARG A 80 -20.50 -26.13 18.66
CA ARG A 80 -20.92 -26.52 20.02
C ARG A 80 -20.66 -25.41 21.02
N SER A 81 -19.51 -24.76 20.97
CA SER A 81 -19.21 -23.63 21.85
C SER A 81 -20.22 -22.50 21.66
N VAL A 82 -20.49 -22.10 20.42
CA VAL A 82 -21.45 -21.03 20.13
C VAL A 82 -22.89 -21.42 20.51
N TYR A 83 -23.25 -22.69 20.33
CA TYR A 83 -24.55 -23.23 20.73
C TYR A 83 -24.70 -23.30 22.26
N ASP A 84 -23.65 -23.69 22.97
CA ASP A 84 -23.59 -23.67 24.43
C ASP A 84 -23.74 -22.22 24.94
N ASP A 85 -23.08 -21.24 24.32
CA ASP A 85 -23.22 -19.81 24.69
C ASP A 85 -24.62 -19.26 24.39
N LEU A 86 -25.34 -19.81 23.41
CA LEU A 86 -26.74 -19.45 23.14
C LEU A 86 -27.70 -20.01 24.20
N THR A 87 -27.35 -21.16 24.79
CA THR A 87 -28.23 -21.92 25.69
C THR A 87 -27.91 -21.71 27.17
N LYS A 88 -26.67 -21.38 27.51
CA LYS A 88 -26.25 -20.93 28.83
C LYS A 88 -26.78 -19.51 29.02
N GLY A 89 -27.67 -19.32 29.99
CA GLY A 89 -28.31 -18.03 30.29
C GLY A 89 -27.38 -16.98 30.89
N ASP A 90 -26.19 -16.76 30.32
CA ASP A 90 -25.34 -15.62 30.65
C ASP A 90 -26.01 -14.31 30.18
N ASP A 91 -25.51 -13.16 30.64
CA ASP A 91 -26.20 -11.87 30.41
C ASP A 91 -26.19 -11.45 28.92
N ASN A 92 -25.20 -11.90 28.14
CA ASN A 92 -25.14 -11.66 26.69
C ASN A 92 -26.13 -12.56 25.93
N ALA A 93 -26.29 -13.81 26.36
CA ALA A 93 -27.27 -14.74 25.85
C ALA A 93 -28.69 -14.31 26.22
N LYS A 94 -28.92 -13.82 27.44
CA LYS A 94 -30.24 -13.31 27.89
C LYS A 94 -30.72 -12.14 27.04
N GLY A 95 -29.87 -11.15 26.77
CA GLY A 95 -30.24 -10.00 25.93
C GLY A 95 -30.58 -10.40 24.50
N PHE A 96 -29.76 -11.28 23.91
CA PHE A 96 -29.99 -11.81 22.55
C PHE A 96 -31.24 -12.70 22.47
N ASN A 97 -31.41 -13.62 23.42
CA ASN A 97 -32.53 -14.56 23.48
C ASN A 97 -33.85 -13.87 23.77
N SER A 98 -33.85 -12.87 24.66
CA SER A 98 -35.03 -12.03 24.93
C SER A 98 -35.44 -11.22 23.70
N LYS A 99 -34.48 -10.59 23.01
CA LYS A 99 -34.76 -9.79 21.80
C LYS A 99 -35.34 -10.61 20.65
N LEU A 100 -34.95 -11.88 20.53
CA LEU A 100 -35.38 -12.77 19.45
C LEU A 100 -36.50 -13.75 19.85
N GLY A 101 -36.92 -13.77 21.12
CA GLY A 101 -37.94 -14.69 21.62
C GLY A 101 -37.52 -16.17 21.48
N LEU A 102 -36.30 -16.50 21.88
CA LEU A 102 -35.74 -17.86 21.79
C LEU A 102 -36.16 -18.75 22.98
N PRO A 103 -36.35 -20.08 22.79
CA PRO A 103 -36.25 -20.80 21.52
C PRO A 103 -37.47 -20.58 20.62
N LEU A 104 -37.24 -20.51 19.32
CA LEU A 104 -38.32 -20.34 18.33
C LEU A 104 -39.11 -21.66 18.15
N PRO A 105 -40.43 -21.59 17.94
CA PRO A 105 -41.21 -22.77 17.55
C PRO A 105 -40.76 -23.29 16.18
N GLU A 106 -40.84 -24.61 15.95
CA GLU A 106 -40.29 -25.26 14.74
C GLU A 106 -40.84 -24.67 13.43
N TYR A 107 -42.12 -24.29 13.39
CA TYR A 107 -42.70 -23.67 12.19
C TYR A 107 -41.95 -22.36 11.80
N ARG A 108 -41.55 -21.54 12.79
CA ARG A 108 -40.77 -20.32 12.55
C ARG A 108 -39.33 -20.65 12.18
N ARG A 109 -38.72 -21.66 12.82
CA ARG A 109 -37.37 -22.14 12.47
C ARG A 109 -37.32 -22.56 11.01
N ALA A 110 -38.29 -23.38 10.57
CA ALA A 110 -38.40 -23.82 9.18
C ALA A 110 -38.55 -22.67 8.17
N GLN A 111 -39.33 -21.64 8.50
CA GLN A 111 -39.48 -20.45 7.64
C GLN A 111 -38.22 -19.58 7.56
N LEU A 112 -37.46 -19.47 8.65
CA LEU A 112 -36.27 -18.62 8.73
C LEU A 112 -35.00 -19.31 8.22
N ARG A 113 -34.93 -20.64 8.28
CA ARG A 113 -33.79 -21.45 7.83
C ARG A 113 -33.31 -21.10 6.42
N PRO A 114 -34.15 -21.05 5.36
CA PRO A 114 -33.68 -20.67 4.03
C PRO A 114 -33.15 -19.23 3.96
N VAL A 115 -33.75 -18.31 4.73
CA VAL A 115 -33.33 -16.90 4.77
C VAL A 115 -31.95 -16.76 5.42
N PHE A 116 -31.72 -17.43 6.56
CA PHE A 116 -30.43 -17.35 7.24
C PHE A 116 -29.32 -18.12 6.51
N ALA A 117 -29.66 -19.22 5.82
CA ALA A 117 -28.75 -19.90 4.89
C ALA A 117 -28.31 -18.96 3.76
N GLN A 118 -29.25 -18.23 3.14
CA GLN A 118 -28.94 -17.24 2.11
C GLN A 118 -28.04 -16.11 2.64
N TYR A 119 -28.29 -15.62 3.86
CA TYR A 119 -27.43 -14.61 4.49
C TYR A 119 -26.02 -15.11 4.74
N MET A 120 -25.86 -16.36 5.18
CA MET A 120 -24.54 -16.97 5.36
C MET A 120 -23.78 -17.06 4.05
N GLN A 121 -24.43 -17.56 2.99
CA GLN A 121 -23.82 -17.64 1.66
C GLN A 121 -23.38 -16.27 1.15
N ARG A 122 -24.23 -15.24 1.27
CA ARG A 122 -23.89 -13.86 0.89
C ARG A 122 -22.73 -13.30 1.71
N ALA A 123 -22.69 -13.57 3.02
CA ALA A 123 -21.60 -13.10 3.88
C ALA A 123 -20.26 -13.77 3.55
N ILE A 124 -20.27 -15.07 3.22
CA ILE A 124 -19.08 -15.80 2.74
C ILE A 124 -18.60 -15.22 1.41
N GLN A 125 -19.50 -15.02 0.44
CA GLN A 125 -19.18 -14.42 -0.85
C GLN A 125 -18.59 -13.02 -0.69
N LEU A 126 -19.18 -12.19 0.17
CA LEU A 126 -18.69 -10.85 0.46
C LEU A 126 -17.31 -10.88 1.12
N LYS A 127 -17.06 -11.82 2.05
CA LYS A 127 -15.74 -11.98 2.67
C LYS A 127 -14.67 -12.35 1.64
N GLN A 128 -14.99 -13.25 0.73
CA GLN A 128 -14.08 -13.64 -0.37
C GLN A 128 -13.82 -12.46 -1.32
N ALA A 129 -14.87 -11.72 -1.70
CA ALA A 129 -14.73 -10.54 -2.54
C ALA A 129 -13.88 -9.45 -1.85
N ALA A 130 -14.13 -9.17 -0.57
CA ALA A 130 -13.34 -8.22 0.21
C ALA A 130 -11.87 -8.65 0.33
N ALA A 131 -11.60 -9.94 0.60
CA ALA A 131 -10.24 -10.46 0.64
C ALA A 131 -9.52 -10.31 -0.71
N ASN A 132 -10.22 -10.56 -1.83
CA ASN A 132 -9.67 -10.35 -3.17
C ASN A 132 -9.34 -8.87 -3.44
N LEU A 133 -10.23 -7.95 -3.09
CA LEU A 133 -10.00 -6.51 -3.26
C LEU A 133 -8.85 -6.01 -2.39
N ILE A 134 -8.76 -6.47 -1.14
CA ILE A 134 -7.63 -6.14 -0.25
C ILE A 134 -6.32 -6.62 -0.86
N ARG A 135 -6.26 -7.86 -1.35
CA ARG A 135 -5.07 -8.40 -2.02
C ARG A 135 -4.68 -7.56 -3.23
N GLN A 136 -5.64 -7.24 -4.10
CA GLN A 136 -5.40 -6.40 -5.28
C GLN A 136 -4.86 -5.01 -4.91
N ALA A 137 -5.46 -4.37 -3.90
CA ALA A 137 -5.03 -3.05 -3.43
C ALA A 137 -3.61 -3.10 -2.84
N THR A 138 -3.29 -4.13 -2.04
CA THR A 138 -1.96 -4.34 -1.48
C THR A 138 -0.91 -4.54 -2.58
N THR A 139 -1.17 -5.44 -3.52
CA THR A 139 -0.26 -5.69 -4.66
C THR A 139 -0.09 -4.44 -5.52
N ALA A 140 -1.15 -3.68 -5.78
CA ALA A 140 -1.05 -2.42 -6.53
C ALA A 140 -0.21 -1.38 -5.80
N ALA A 141 -0.35 -1.26 -4.48
CA ALA A 141 0.46 -0.36 -3.66
C ALA A 141 1.94 -0.76 -3.64
N GLU A 142 2.24 -2.06 -3.56
CA GLU A 142 3.61 -2.59 -3.64
C GLU A 142 4.27 -2.27 -4.99
N HIS A 143 3.58 -2.59 -6.09
CA HIS A 143 4.09 -2.29 -7.43
C HIS A 143 4.26 -0.79 -7.65
N GLY A 144 3.28 0.02 -7.23
CA GLY A 144 3.34 1.47 -7.34
C GLY A 144 4.52 2.06 -6.58
N GLN A 145 4.72 1.63 -5.33
CA GLN A 145 5.85 2.09 -4.51
C GLN A 145 7.19 1.65 -5.10
N LYS A 146 7.32 0.39 -5.53
CA LYS A 146 8.57 -0.09 -6.14
C LYS A 146 8.88 0.65 -7.45
N ALA A 147 7.86 0.90 -8.28
CA ALA A 147 8.02 1.68 -9.50
C ALA A 147 8.46 3.12 -9.19
N ALA A 148 7.84 3.77 -8.20
CA ALA A 148 8.23 5.12 -7.77
C ALA A 148 9.69 5.17 -7.28
N LEU A 149 10.14 4.18 -6.49
CA LEU A 149 11.53 4.07 -6.05
C LEU A 149 12.50 3.84 -7.21
N LYS A 150 12.12 2.98 -8.17
CA LYS A 150 12.91 2.74 -9.38
C LYS A 150 13.05 4.01 -10.22
N THR A 151 11.96 4.75 -10.42
CA THR A 151 11.99 6.03 -11.16
C THR A 151 12.79 7.10 -10.40
N LEU A 152 12.67 7.18 -9.08
CA LEU A 152 13.33 8.22 -8.29
C LEU A 152 14.83 7.95 -8.11
N TYR A 153 15.21 6.73 -7.73
CA TYR A 153 16.57 6.39 -7.30
C TYR A 153 17.27 5.34 -8.14
N GLY A 154 16.59 4.75 -9.11
CA GLY A 154 17.12 3.71 -10.00
C GLY A 154 16.83 2.29 -9.51
N GLU A 155 17.10 1.33 -10.39
CA GLU A 155 16.79 -0.09 -10.21
C GLU A 155 17.56 -0.72 -9.05
N SER A 156 18.87 -0.43 -8.94
CA SER A 156 19.73 -0.96 -7.88
C SER A 156 19.23 -0.60 -6.47
N TYR A 157 18.63 0.58 -6.29
CA TYR A 157 18.05 0.95 -5.01
C TYR A 157 16.72 0.23 -4.75
N ALA A 158 15.83 0.21 -5.75
CA ALA A 158 14.51 -0.39 -5.62
C ALA A 158 14.56 -1.91 -5.40
N ASP A 159 15.52 -2.62 -6.00
CA ASP A 159 15.61 -4.09 -5.92
C ASP A 159 16.10 -4.65 -4.60
N LYS A 160 16.60 -3.80 -3.70
CA LYS A 160 16.87 -4.20 -2.32
C LYS A 160 15.62 -4.57 -1.54
N PHE A 161 14.49 -3.99 -1.94
CA PHE A 161 13.22 -4.16 -1.25
C PHE A 161 12.46 -5.27 -1.95
N THR A 162 12.60 -6.48 -1.40
CA THR A 162 12.04 -7.70 -1.96
C THR A 162 10.76 -8.13 -1.26
N THR A 163 10.46 -7.56 -0.09
CA THR A 163 9.23 -7.86 0.66
C THR A 163 8.30 -6.65 0.77
N PRO A 164 6.98 -6.87 0.91
CA PRO A 164 6.00 -5.79 1.10
C PRO A 164 6.29 -4.89 2.31
N GLU A 165 6.75 -5.46 3.42
CA GLU A 165 7.03 -4.74 4.67
C GLU A 165 8.15 -3.73 4.49
N GLN A 166 9.14 -4.08 3.66
CA GLN A 166 10.26 -3.21 3.35
C GLN A 166 9.86 -2.01 2.48
N LEU A 167 8.83 -2.17 1.63
CA LEU A 167 8.33 -1.11 0.77
C LEU A 167 7.50 -0.05 1.52
N LYS A 168 7.10 -0.30 2.78
CA LYS A 168 6.39 0.68 3.63
C LYS A 168 5.21 1.37 2.95
N THR A 169 4.41 0.63 2.18
CA THR A 169 3.32 1.14 1.32
C THR A 169 2.20 1.92 2.03
N THR A 170 2.25 2.05 3.35
CA THR A 170 1.28 2.76 4.19
C THR A 170 1.83 4.05 4.80
N MET A 171 3.10 4.38 4.55
CA MET A 171 3.79 5.53 5.13
C MET A 171 4.57 6.27 4.05
N PRO A 172 4.81 7.59 4.21
CA PRO A 172 5.71 8.32 3.31
C PRO A 172 7.10 7.68 3.29
N TRP A 173 7.70 7.61 2.10
CA TRP A 173 9.06 7.12 1.96
C TRP A 173 10.07 8.20 2.36
N THR A 174 10.89 7.90 3.36
CA THR A 174 11.90 8.85 3.88
C THR A 174 13.34 8.38 3.70
N GLU A 175 13.53 7.16 3.19
CA GLU A 175 14.85 6.59 3.00
C GLU A 175 15.49 7.08 1.70
N GLN A 176 16.81 7.17 1.70
CA GLN A 176 17.60 7.60 0.56
C GLN A 176 18.67 6.55 0.23
N PRO A 177 19.11 6.43 -1.04
CA PRO A 177 20.22 5.58 -1.42
C PRO A 177 21.50 6.00 -0.68
N GLY A 178 22.19 5.01 -0.10
CA GLY A 178 23.59 5.16 0.28
C GLY A 178 24.50 5.04 -0.95
N PRO A 179 25.79 5.40 -0.84
CA PRO A 179 26.77 5.42 -1.93
C PRO A 179 26.69 4.23 -2.88
N ASN A 180 26.69 3.01 -2.37
CA ASN A 180 26.76 1.81 -3.22
C ASN A 180 25.54 1.57 -4.12
N ASN A 181 24.46 2.31 -3.93
CA ASN A 181 23.16 2.07 -4.60
C ASN A 181 22.56 3.35 -5.18
N PHE A 182 23.33 4.43 -5.17
CA PHE A 182 23.00 5.62 -5.95
C PHE A 182 23.33 5.31 -7.41
N SER A 183 22.40 5.59 -8.34
CA SER A 183 22.57 5.20 -9.75
C SER A 183 23.54 6.14 -10.48
N TRP A 184 24.82 5.89 -10.27
CA TRP A 184 25.93 6.69 -10.80
C TRP A 184 27.14 5.77 -10.97
N PRO A 185 28.06 5.99 -11.93
CA PRO A 185 29.18 5.08 -12.11
C PRO A 185 30.13 5.13 -10.91
N ALA A 186 30.68 3.98 -10.53
CA ALA A 186 31.61 3.89 -9.40
C ALA A 186 32.81 4.83 -9.55
N THR A 187 33.32 4.95 -10.79
CA THR A 187 34.35 5.90 -11.19
C THR A 187 33.90 6.60 -12.47
N GLY A 188 34.07 7.92 -12.53
CA GLY A 188 33.63 8.71 -13.68
C GLY A 188 33.73 10.21 -13.41
N GLN A 189 33.75 11.00 -14.47
CA GLN A 189 33.54 12.43 -14.39
C GLN A 189 32.06 12.72 -14.63
N HIS A 190 31.58 13.83 -14.08
CA HIS A 190 30.22 14.32 -14.29
C HIS A 190 29.87 14.43 -15.79
N SER A 191 30.81 14.95 -16.60
CA SER A 191 30.69 15.02 -18.07
C SER A 191 30.42 13.66 -18.72
N ASN A 192 30.99 12.57 -18.21
CA ASN A 192 30.84 11.23 -18.82
C ASN A 192 29.53 10.54 -18.42
N THR A 193 28.80 11.11 -17.48
CA THR A 193 27.53 10.57 -16.98
C THR A 193 26.36 11.40 -17.49
N CYS A 194 26.58 12.71 -17.65
CA CYS A 194 25.54 13.70 -17.94
C CYS A 194 25.61 14.31 -19.35
N ALA A 195 26.67 14.05 -20.14
CA ALA A 195 26.73 14.54 -21.53
C ALA A 195 25.76 13.76 -22.45
N GLY A 196 25.26 14.44 -23.49
CA GLY A 196 24.17 13.97 -24.36
C GLY A 196 24.30 12.51 -24.82
N ASP A 197 25.41 12.15 -25.47
CA ASP A 197 25.62 10.78 -25.98
C ASP A 197 25.86 9.74 -24.87
N ALA A 198 26.20 10.20 -23.66
CA ALA A 198 26.42 9.35 -22.49
C ALA A 198 25.17 9.23 -21.59
N ALA A 199 24.17 10.07 -21.78
CA ALA A 199 22.89 10.09 -21.07
C ALA A 199 21.83 9.36 -21.90
N ASP A 200 22.00 8.05 -22.03
CA ASP A 200 21.17 7.17 -22.86
C ASP A 200 20.07 6.44 -22.06
N GLY A 201 19.90 6.77 -20.79
CA GLY A 201 18.97 6.12 -19.88
C GLY A 201 19.38 4.72 -19.42
N THR A 202 20.58 4.25 -19.79
CA THR A 202 21.12 3.00 -19.25
C THR A 202 21.51 3.16 -17.78
N ALA A 203 21.60 2.04 -17.06
CA ALA A 203 21.92 2.04 -15.64
C ALA A 203 23.17 2.90 -15.35
N ASP A 204 23.10 3.70 -14.29
CA ASP A 204 24.15 4.60 -13.84
C ASP A 204 24.48 5.76 -14.81
N LYS A 205 23.64 6.06 -15.79
CA LYS A 205 23.78 7.22 -16.69
C LYS A 205 22.67 8.25 -16.51
N GLY A 206 22.87 9.46 -17.03
CA GLY A 206 21.80 10.43 -17.20
C GLY A 206 20.61 9.80 -17.94
N GLY A 207 19.40 10.11 -17.49
CA GLY A 207 18.14 9.54 -17.94
C GLY A 207 17.74 8.24 -17.24
N SER A 208 18.59 7.65 -16.38
CA SER A 208 18.29 6.36 -15.75
C SER A 208 17.31 6.46 -14.57
N CYS A 209 17.39 7.56 -13.81
CA CYS A 209 16.46 7.88 -12.73
C CYS A 209 16.49 9.38 -12.42
N LEU A 210 15.43 9.87 -11.77
CA LEU A 210 15.22 11.28 -11.51
C LEU A 210 16.31 11.90 -10.61
N ALA A 211 16.80 11.17 -9.59
CA ALA A 211 17.85 11.68 -8.72
C ALA A 211 19.15 11.94 -9.50
N THR A 212 19.51 11.04 -10.42
CA THR A 212 20.66 11.21 -11.31
C THR A 212 20.44 12.37 -12.27
N ASP A 213 19.24 12.52 -12.83
CA ASP A 213 18.91 13.65 -13.71
C ASP A 213 19.00 14.99 -12.98
N ILE A 214 18.47 15.07 -11.76
CA ILE A 214 18.57 16.28 -10.92
C ILE A 214 20.04 16.59 -10.66
N VAL A 215 20.86 15.61 -10.26
CA VAL A 215 22.32 15.83 -10.11
C VAL A 215 22.91 16.37 -11.41
N CYS A 216 22.66 15.73 -12.55
CA CYS A 216 23.18 16.16 -13.84
C CYS A 216 22.80 17.59 -14.24
N LEU A 217 21.61 18.04 -13.83
CA LEU A 217 21.10 19.38 -14.11
C LEU A 217 21.58 20.44 -13.09
N CYS A 218 21.88 20.03 -11.85
CA CYS A 218 22.13 20.94 -10.73
C CYS A 218 23.61 21.06 -10.35
N GLU A 219 24.41 20.00 -10.55
CA GLU A 219 25.85 20.02 -10.36
C GLU A 219 26.52 20.50 -11.67
N GLY A 220 27.07 21.71 -11.66
CA GLY A 220 27.89 22.19 -12.77
C GLY A 220 29.20 21.41 -12.81
N GLY A 221 29.68 21.06 -14.02
CA GLY A 221 30.97 20.37 -14.20
C GLY A 221 32.21 21.22 -13.89
N ASN A 222 32.07 22.39 -13.25
CA ASN A 222 33.10 23.39 -13.04
C ASN A 222 32.96 24.12 -11.69
N THR A 223 34.04 24.78 -11.25
CA THR A 223 34.20 25.46 -9.94
C THR A 223 33.35 26.73 -9.75
N GLU A 224 32.44 27.03 -10.67
CA GLU A 224 31.59 28.23 -10.64
C GLU A 224 30.29 27.95 -9.87
N THR A 225 29.56 28.99 -9.46
CA THR A 225 28.40 28.88 -8.56
C THR A 225 27.31 27.93 -9.11
N ASN A 226 27.10 26.80 -8.42
CA ASN A 226 26.14 25.75 -8.74
C ASN A 226 24.67 26.13 -8.43
N ASN A 227 24.22 27.28 -8.95
CA ASN A 227 22.90 27.86 -8.65
C ASN A 227 21.90 27.63 -9.78
N PHE A 228 22.00 26.51 -10.50
CA PHE A 228 21.20 26.28 -11.70
C PHE A 228 19.77 25.85 -11.39
N CYS A 229 19.57 25.09 -10.31
CA CYS A 229 18.28 24.50 -9.98
C CYS A 229 17.50 25.20 -8.86
N PHE A 230 18.17 25.99 -8.02
CA PHE A 230 17.57 26.51 -6.80
C PHE A 230 17.79 28.02 -6.68
N THR A 231 16.83 28.70 -6.05
CA THR A 231 16.92 30.13 -5.73
C THR A 231 17.96 30.40 -4.66
N THR A 232 18.12 29.46 -3.72
CA THR A 232 19.21 29.45 -2.73
C THR A 232 20.44 28.76 -3.34
N PRO A 233 21.62 29.41 -3.31
CA PRO A 233 22.85 28.80 -3.80
C PRO A 233 23.20 27.49 -3.08
N LEU A 234 23.46 26.42 -3.84
CA LEU A 234 24.06 25.22 -3.29
C LEU A 234 25.55 25.45 -3.06
N THR A 235 26.02 25.35 -1.82
CA THR A 235 27.43 25.55 -1.47
C THR A 235 28.17 24.23 -1.28
N GLY A 236 29.44 24.21 -1.71
CA GLY A 236 30.36 23.12 -1.42
C GLY A 236 30.09 21.82 -2.18
N LEU A 237 29.26 21.83 -3.22
CA LEU A 237 29.11 20.69 -4.13
C LEU A 237 30.46 20.28 -4.68
N SER A 238 30.63 18.98 -4.84
CA SER A 238 31.92 18.40 -5.15
C SER A 238 32.14 18.46 -6.64
N THR A 239 33.35 18.84 -7.05
CA THR A 239 33.73 18.89 -8.47
C THR A 239 34.11 17.52 -9.04
N VAL A 240 34.15 16.48 -8.21
CA VAL A 240 34.59 15.12 -8.55
C VAL A 240 33.40 14.18 -8.55
N GLY A 241 33.00 13.72 -9.75
CA GLY A 241 31.82 12.89 -9.97
C GLY A 241 31.98 11.40 -9.64
N THR A 242 32.58 11.03 -8.51
CA THR A 242 32.52 9.62 -8.07
C THR A 242 31.16 9.34 -7.43
N ARG A 243 30.69 8.08 -7.50
CA ARG A 243 29.40 7.67 -6.91
C ARG A 243 29.25 8.08 -5.45
N THR A 244 30.30 7.88 -4.64
CA THR A 244 30.27 8.20 -3.20
C THR A 244 30.06 9.69 -2.96
N THR A 245 30.77 10.51 -3.73
CA THR A 245 30.72 11.95 -3.61
C THR A 245 29.36 12.49 -4.04
N VAL A 246 28.87 12.06 -5.21
CA VAL A 246 27.55 12.46 -5.74
C VAL A 246 26.41 12.00 -4.83
N ALA A 247 26.46 10.79 -4.30
CA ALA A 247 25.48 10.33 -3.32
C ALA A 247 25.49 11.19 -2.04
N GLY A 248 26.68 11.67 -1.64
CA GLY A 248 26.83 12.60 -0.52
C GLY A 248 26.22 13.97 -0.82
N ASP A 249 26.39 14.48 -2.04
CA ASP A 249 25.85 15.76 -2.47
C ASP A 249 24.33 15.72 -2.64
N TRP A 250 23.80 14.64 -3.22
CA TRP A 250 22.36 14.37 -3.23
C TRP A 250 21.78 14.43 -1.82
N LYS A 251 22.34 13.63 -0.90
CA LYS A 251 21.82 13.46 0.45
C LYS A 251 21.87 14.73 1.28
N ASN A 252 22.98 15.46 1.22
CA ASN A 252 23.27 16.54 2.16
C ASN A 252 22.95 17.93 1.62
N LYS A 253 22.85 18.10 0.29
CA LYS A 253 22.76 19.43 -0.34
C LYS A 253 21.55 19.57 -1.24
N ILE A 254 21.25 18.58 -2.08
CA ILE A 254 20.20 18.68 -3.11
C ILE A 254 18.82 18.27 -2.57
N HIS A 255 18.71 17.09 -1.96
CA HIS A 255 17.43 16.50 -1.57
C HIS A 255 16.62 17.41 -0.63
N GLY A 256 17.28 18.07 0.32
CA GLY A 256 16.63 19.00 1.26
C GLY A 256 15.99 20.21 0.57
N GLU A 257 16.61 20.73 -0.50
CA GLU A 257 16.04 21.85 -1.27
C GLU A 257 14.90 21.38 -2.20
N CYS A 258 14.97 20.15 -2.72
CA CYS A 258 13.85 19.55 -3.46
C CYS A 258 12.59 19.49 -2.60
N LEU A 259 12.69 19.09 -1.33
CA LEU A 259 11.54 19.01 -0.42
C LEU A 259 10.93 20.38 -0.10
N LYS A 260 11.72 21.47 -0.13
CA LYS A 260 11.19 22.84 0.05
C LYS A 260 10.40 23.34 -1.15
N SER A 261 10.64 22.77 -2.33
CA SER A 261 9.90 23.09 -3.56
C SER A 261 8.49 22.49 -3.57
N ASN A 262 8.18 21.59 -2.64
CA ASN A 262 6.82 21.11 -2.42
C ASN A 262 6.03 22.20 -1.68
N GLY A 263 5.24 22.99 -2.42
CA GLY A 263 4.21 23.82 -1.80
C GLY A 263 3.15 22.95 -1.11
N ASP A 264 2.34 23.53 -0.22
CA ASP A 264 1.28 22.92 0.61
C ASP A 264 0.10 22.25 -0.17
N GLN A 265 0.36 21.64 -1.32
CA GLN A 265 -0.62 21.07 -2.25
C GLN A 265 -0.14 19.74 -2.82
N ASP A 266 0.29 18.80 -1.98
CA ASP A 266 0.47 17.41 -2.42
C ASP A 266 -0.90 16.85 -2.83
N GLN A 267 -1.17 16.89 -4.12
CA GLN A 267 -2.33 16.25 -4.72
C GLN A 267 -2.24 14.74 -4.45
N PRO A 268 -3.35 14.07 -4.11
CA PRO A 268 -3.37 12.63 -3.98
C PRO A 268 -2.75 11.96 -5.21
N LEU A 269 -1.84 11.02 -4.99
CA LEU A 269 -1.19 10.27 -6.07
C LEU A 269 -2.26 9.52 -6.88
N ARG A 270 -2.53 9.99 -8.09
CA ARG A 270 -3.47 9.42 -9.05
C ARG A 270 -2.78 9.38 -10.41
N GLY A 271 -3.16 8.44 -11.28
CA GLY A 271 -2.59 8.33 -12.63
C GLY A 271 -2.60 9.67 -13.39
N LYS A 272 -3.73 10.39 -13.36
CA LYS A 272 -3.87 11.72 -13.99
C LYS A 272 -2.91 12.77 -13.42
N THR A 273 -2.64 12.73 -12.11
CA THR A 273 -1.71 13.68 -11.48
C THR A 273 -0.29 13.43 -11.97
N VAL A 274 0.11 12.15 -12.07
CA VAL A 274 1.43 11.75 -12.58
C VAL A 274 1.58 12.13 -14.06
N GLU A 275 0.57 11.85 -14.89
CA GLU A 275 0.56 12.23 -16.31
C GLU A 275 0.70 13.74 -16.52
N ALA A 276 0.01 14.54 -15.70
CA ALA A 276 0.11 16.00 -15.77
C ALA A 276 1.52 16.52 -15.40
N GLN A 277 2.15 15.91 -14.39
CA GLN A 277 3.53 16.26 -14.01
C GLN A 277 4.53 15.84 -15.09
N ILE A 278 4.40 14.64 -15.65
CA ILE A 278 5.21 14.19 -16.79
C ILE A 278 5.08 15.17 -17.95
N THR A 279 3.85 15.54 -18.31
CA THR A 279 3.59 16.51 -19.38
C THR A 279 4.24 17.87 -19.10
N THR A 280 4.23 18.30 -17.84
CA THR A 280 4.88 19.55 -17.42
C THR A 280 6.40 19.48 -17.56
N ILE A 281 7.02 18.37 -17.14
CA ILE A 281 8.47 18.14 -17.28
C ILE A 281 8.86 18.16 -18.76
N PHE A 282 8.24 17.33 -19.58
CA PHE A 282 8.53 17.28 -21.02
C PHE A 282 8.22 18.60 -21.73
N GLY A 283 7.18 19.31 -21.30
CA GLY A 283 6.85 20.64 -21.81
C GLY A 283 7.89 21.71 -21.45
N ASN A 284 8.78 21.48 -20.49
CA ASN A 284 9.85 22.40 -20.10
C ASN A 284 11.22 22.03 -20.70
N LEU A 285 11.38 20.82 -21.23
CA LEU A 285 12.62 20.42 -21.90
C LEU A 285 12.91 21.34 -23.10
N GLY A 286 14.15 21.83 -23.20
CA GLY A 286 14.61 22.72 -24.28
C GLY A 286 14.11 24.17 -24.19
N LYS A 287 13.15 24.49 -23.32
CA LYS A 287 12.69 25.88 -23.13
C LYS A 287 13.78 26.70 -22.44
N GLY A 288 14.20 27.77 -23.11
CA GLY A 288 15.23 28.69 -22.60
C GLY A 288 16.65 28.13 -22.64
N ALA A 289 16.89 27.03 -23.36
CA ALA A 289 18.22 26.45 -23.45
C ALA A 289 19.20 27.37 -24.18
N ILE A 290 20.38 27.57 -23.59
CA ILE A 290 21.50 28.22 -24.27
C ILE A 290 22.55 27.14 -24.52
N ILE A 291 22.76 26.86 -25.80
CA ILE A 291 23.85 26.02 -26.27
C ILE A 291 25.06 26.94 -26.41
N SER A 292 26.10 26.71 -25.61
CA SER A 292 27.35 27.47 -25.71
C SER A 292 28.52 26.51 -25.85
N ALA A 293 29.42 26.79 -26.80
CA ALA A 293 30.66 26.06 -26.99
C ALA A 293 31.73 26.40 -25.94
N THR A 294 31.42 27.25 -24.96
CA THR A 294 32.33 27.65 -23.89
C THR A 294 31.55 27.88 -22.59
N ALA A 295 32.10 27.44 -21.46
CA ALA A 295 31.50 27.72 -20.16
C ALA A 295 31.32 29.23 -19.96
N LEU A 296 30.10 29.69 -19.69
CA LEU A 296 29.83 31.12 -19.48
C LEU A 296 30.45 31.59 -18.17
N THR A 297 31.30 32.60 -18.27
CA THR A 297 32.07 33.17 -17.15
C THR A 297 31.35 34.29 -16.39
N ARG A 298 30.08 34.59 -16.69
CA ARG A 298 29.28 35.56 -15.92
C ARG A 298 27.79 35.53 -16.21
N LYS A 299 26.98 35.81 -15.17
CA LYS A 299 25.54 36.14 -15.24
C LYS A 299 25.30 37.30 -16.22
N ARG A 300 24.84 37.02 -17.44
CA ARG A 300 24.07 38.01 -18.21
C ARG A 300 22.60 37.83 -17.83
N HIS A 301 22.14 38.62 -16.87
CA HIS A 301 20.73 38.78 -16.54
C HIS A 301 20.10 39.85 -17.45
N PRO A 302 19.30 39.49 -18.46
CA PRO A 302 18.12 40.25 -18.79
C PRO A 302 16.94 39.70 -17.98
N ALA A 303 16.12 40.60 -17.45
CA ALA A 303 15.05 40.38 -16.47
C ALA A 303 13.87 39.47 -16.94
N ALA A 304 14.04 38.69 -18.00
CA ALA A 304 12.96 37.94 -18.66
C ALA A 304 13.04 36.41 -18.48
N CYS A 305 13.87 35.87 -17.57
CA CYS A 305 14.18 34.43 -17.58
C CYS A 305 14.10 33.75 -16.22
N GLN A 306 12.98 33.06 -16.01
CA GLN A 306 12.74 32.17 -14.88
C GLN A 306 12.91 30.67 -15.23
N THR A 307 13.26 30.32 -16.48
CA THR A 307 13.35 28.91 -16.92
C THR A 307 14.41 28.74 -18.01
N ARG A 308 15.67 28.41 -17.65
CA ARG A 308 16.73 28.11 -18.63
C ARG A 308 17.56 26.91 -18.19
N PHE A 309 17.64 25.87 -19.04
CA PHE A 309 18.49 24.68 -18.88
C PHE A 309 19.70 24.73 -19.82
N TRP A 310 20.88 24.31 -19.38
CA TRP A 310 22.13 24.43 -20.15
C TRP A 310 22.54 23.07 -20.70
N GLY A 311 22.90 23.02 -22.00
CA GLY A 311 23.42 21.82 -22.66
C GLY A 311 24.74 22.10 -23.36
N HIS A 312 25.72 21.21 -23.20
CA HIS A 312 27.01 21.25 -23.91
C HIS A 312 26.96 20.28 -25.08
N THR A 313 27.27 20.76 -26.28
CA THR A 313 27.54 19.90 -27.45
C THR A 313 29.04 19.58 -27.46
N GLY A 314 29.38 18.31 -27.53
CA GLY A 314 30.68 17.80 -27.96
C GLY A 314 30.50 17.10 -29.30
#